data_AF-A0A096BBM9-F1
#
_entry.id   AF-A0A096BBM9-F1
#
_cell.length_a   1.000
_cell.length_b   1.000
_cell.length_c   1.000
_cell.angle_alpha   90.00
_cell.angle_beta   90.00
_cell.angle_gamma   90.00
#
_symmetry.space_group_name_H-M   'P 1'
#
loop_
_entity.id
_entity.type
_entity.pdbx_description
1 polymer ?
#
loop_
_entity_poly.entity_id
_entity_poly.type
_entity_poly.pdbx_seq_one_letter_code
_entity_poly.pdbx_strand_id
1 'polypeptide(L)'
;NIVKGQTAEIRCTLKREGYFADTRYTIRYFQLDGKGTLRMDNGLVFKPNDRYPLTKDVFRLYYTSASTDRQTIDVYVEDNFKQIAKLSFNFNNEKAEDKGKSGAVVTKALNDANS
;
A
#
# COMPACT_ATOMS: atom_id res chain seq x y z
N ASN A 1 -2.03 11.70 -8.53
CA ASN A 1 -2.03 11.24 -9.94
C ASN A 1 -0.69 10.61 -10.26
N ILE A 2 -0.70 9.47 -10.95
CA ILE A 2 0.52 8.86 -11.49
C ILE A 2 0.26 8.38 -12.91
N VAL A 3 1.28 8.49 -13.76
CA VAL A 3 1.21 8.05 -15.16
C VAL A 3 1.90 6.70 -15.37
N LYS A 4 1.68 6.08 -16.53
CA LYS A 4 2.35 4.82 -16.91
C LYS A 4 3.87 4.94 -16.71
N GLY A 5 4.45 4.00 -15.97
CA GLY A 5 5.88 3.94 -15.63
C GLY A 5 6.27 4.74 -14.39
N GLN A 6 5.40 5.60 -13.86
CA GLN A 6 5.67 6.36 -12.64
C GLN A 6 5.39 5.51 -11.40
N THR A 7 6.20 5.72 -10.38
CA THR A 7 6.06 5.10 -9.06
C THR A 7 5.50 6.09 -8.04
N ALA A 8 4.44 5.68 -7.34
CA ALA A 8 3.98 6.31 -6.11
C ALA A 8 4.67 5.65 -4.90
N GLU A 9 5.19 6.44 -3.98
CA GLU A 9 5.61 5.98 -2.65
C GLU A 9 4.43 6.14 -1.68
N ILE A 10 4.10 5.07 -0.97
CA ILE A 10 3.04 5.05 0.03
C ILE A 10 3.71 4.77 1.37
N ARG A 11 3.69 5.75 2.27
CA ARG A 11 4.22 5.64 3.64
C ARG A 11 3.08 5.24 4.56
N CYS A 12 3.22 4.09 5.19
CA CYS A 12 2.24 3.57 6.12
C CYS A 12 2.79 3.54 7.54
N THR A 13 1.93 3.85 8.49
CA THR A 13 2.20 3.68 9.92
C THR A 13 1.06 2.88 10.54
N LEU A 14 1.37 1.68 11.03
CA LEU A 14 0.51 0.86 11.85
C LEU A 14 0.59 1.38 13.30
N LYS A 15 -0.49 1.97 13.77
CA LYS A 15 -0.68 2.38 15.16
C LYS A 15 -1.26 1.19 15.91
N ARG A 16 -0.51 0.71 16.88
CA ARG A 16 -0.94 -0.33 17.81
C ARG A 16 -1.51 0.30 19.07
N GLU A 17 -2.72 -0.04 19.45
CA GLU A 17 -3.30 0.45 20.72
C GLU A 17 -2.77 -0.31 21.94
N GLY A 18 -2.09 -1.44 21.74
CA GLY A 18 -1.36 -2.16 22.79
C GLY A 18 -0.21 -3.02 22.25
N TYR A 19 0.82 -3.24 23.07
CA TYR A 19 1.91 -4.20 22.76
C TYR A 19 1.54 -5.60 23.24
N PHE A 20 0.70 -6.28 22.48
CA PHE A 20 0.49 -7.71 22.67
C PHE A 20 1.65 -8.46 21.99
N ALA A 21 2.49 -9.13 22.78
CA ALA A 21 3.73 -9.77 22.31
C ALA A 21 3.52 -10.79 21.18
N ASP A 22 2.31 -11.35 21.07
CA ASP A 22 1.94 -12.38 20.10
C ASP A 22 1.19 -11.87 18.86
N THR A 23 0.93 -10.56 18.73
CA THR A 23 0.19 -10.07 17.57
C THR A 23 1.07 -10.06 16.32
N ARG A 24 0.68 -10.88 15.34
CA ARG A 24 1.35 -11.03 14.04
C ARG A 24 0.46 -10.46 12.96
N TYR A 25 1.04 -9.61 12.13
CA TYR A 25 0.33 -8.97 11.04
C TYR A 25 0.78 -9.56 9.71
N THR A 26 -0.17 -9.69 8.80
CA THR A 26 0.07 -10.00 7.40
C THR A 26 -0.45 -8.87 6.53
N ILE A 27 0.16 -8.68 5.37
CA ILE A 27 -0.25 -7.71 4.37
C ILE A 27 -0.50 -8.41 3.05
N ARG A 28 -1.55 -8.01 2.35
CA ARG A 28 -1.88 -8.43 0.98
C ARG A 28 -2.44 -7.26 0.18
N TYR A 29 -2.44 -7.37 -1.14
CA TYR A 29 -3.04 -6.36 -1.99
C TYR A 29 -3.93 -6.95 -3.08
N PHE A 30 -4.86 -6.12 -3.55
CA PHE A 30 -5.69 -6.37 -4.72
C PHE A 30 -5.55 -5.20 -5.68
N GLN A 31 -5.56 -5.51 -6.96
CA GLN A 31 -5.69 -4.53 -8.03
C GLN A 31 -7.11 -4.62 -8.56
N LEU A 32 -7.96 -3.70 -8.12
CA LEU A 32 -9.38 -3.66 -8.51
C LEU A 32 -9.55 -3.13 -9.93
N ASP A 33 -8.69 -2.20 -10.32
CA ASP A 33 -8.74 -1.54 -11.62
C ASP A 33 -7.32 -1.17 -12.09
N GLY A 34 -7.14 -1.11 -13.41
CA GLY A 34 -5.87 -0.83 -14.05
C GLY A 34 -4.82 -1.92 -13.89
N LYS A 35 -3.56 -1.54 -14.14
CA LYS A 35 -2.38 -2.39 -14.19
C LYS A 35 -1.22 -1.72 -13.48
N GLY A 36 -0.51 -2.46 -12.66
CA GLY A 36 0.71 -2.01 -12.01
C GLY A 36 1.35 -3.09 -11.17
N THR A 37 2.40 -2.71 -10.45
CA THR A 37 3.14 -3.59 -9.55
C THR A 37 3.34 -2.91 -8.22
N LEU A 38 3.01 -3.61 -7.14
CA LEU A 38 3.25 -3.16 -5.78
C LEU A 38 4.49 -3.83 -5.21
N ARG A 39 5.40 -3.04 -4.64
CA ARG A 39 6.60 -3.52 -3.95
C ARG A 39 6.67 -2.98 -2.53
N MET A 40 7.33 -3.71 -1.63
CA MET A 40 7.66 -3.23 -0.29
C MET A 40 9.07 -2.65 -0.25
N ASP A 41 9.38 -1.92 0.83
CA ASP A 41 10.69 -1.33 1.08
C ASP A 41 11.87 -2.33 1.13
N ASN A 42 11.60 -3.59 1.45
CA ASN A 42 12.58 -4.68 1.44
C ASN A 42 12.79 -5.32 0.06
N GLY A 43 12.18 -4.78 -0.99
CA GLY A 43 12.28 -5.29 -2.37
C GLY A 43 11.30 -6.41 -2.71
N LEU A 44 10.50 -6.89 -1.75
CA LEU A 44 9.45 -7.87 -2.00
C LEU A 44 8.47 -7.32 -3.04
N VAL A 45 8.24 -8.08 -4.11
CA VAL A 45 7.20 -7.81 -5.10
C VAL A 45 5.96 -8.59 -4.72
N PHE A 46 4.85 -7.91 -4.49
CA PHE A 46 3.61 -8.58 -4.14
C PHE A 46 3.03 -9.29 -5.37
N LYS A 47 2.53 -10.51 -5.16
CA LYS A 47 1.53 -11.12 -6.04
C LYS A 47 0.13 -10.74 -5.52
N PRO A 48 -0.82 -10.38 -6.41
CA PRO A 48 -2.18 -10.09 -5.98
C PRO A 48 -2.75 -11.24 -5.14
N ASN A 49 -3.44 -10.89 -4.05
CA ASN A 49 -4.05 -11.81 -3.08
C ASN A 49 -3.10 -12.69 -2.24
N ASP A 50 -1.80 -12.71 -2.52
CA ASP A 50 -0.83 -13.39 -1.64
C ASP A 50 -0.62 -12.59 -0.34
N ARG A 51 -0.45 -13.32 0.76
CA ARG A 51 -0.19 -12.76 2.09
C ARG A 51 1.29 -12.81 2.41
N TYR A 52 1.81 -11.71 2.95
CA TYR A 52 3.20 -11.58 3.38
C TYR A 52 3.28 -11.10 4.82
N PRO A 53 4.27 -11.53 5.61
CA PRO A 53 4.46 -11.02 6.96
C PRO A 53 4.72 -9.50 6.97
N LEU A 54 4.04 -8.78 7.86
CA LEU A 54 4.31 -7.37 8.14
C LEU A 54 5.00 -7.28 9.51
N THR A 55 6.31 -7.08 9.50
CA THR A 55 7.15 -7.10 10.70
C THR A 55 7.53 -5.71 11.23
N LYS A 56 7.14 -4.65 10.51
CA LYS A 56 7.45 -3.26 10.86
C LYS A 56 6.16 -2.47 11.04
N ASP A 57 6.13 -1.60 12.05
CA ASP A 57 5.03 -0.65 12.25
C ASP A 57 5.07 0.48 11.23
N VAL A 58 6.27 0.89 10.80
CA VAL A 58 6.48 1.87 9.73
C VAL A 58 7.06 1.15 8.52
N PHE A 59 6.33 1.21 7.40
CA PHE A 59 6.72 0.56 6.16
C PHE A 59 6.38 1.43 4.95
N ARG A 60 7.08 1.19 3.84
CA ARG A 60 6.81 1.87 2.57
C ARG A 60 6.38 0.85 1.52
N LEU A 61 5.40 1.23 0.74
CA LEU A 61 5.00 0.53 -0.47
C LEU A 61 5.30 1.40 -1.68
N TYR A 62 5.66 0.76 -2.78
CA TYR A 62 6.02 1.41 -4.03
C TYR A 62 5.12 0.84 -5.12
N TYR A 63 4.12 1.61 -5.53
CA TYR A 63 3.22 1.23 -6.61
C TYR A 63 3.69 1.85 -7.92
N THR A 64 4.11 1.01 -8.86
CA THR A 64 4.51 1.46 -10.21
C THR A 64 3.37 1.17 -11.18
N SER A 65 2.86 2.24 -11.81
CA SER A 65 1.77 2.10 -12.77
C SER A 65 2.24 1.49 -14.07
N ALA A 66 1.42 0.60 -14.63
CA ALA A 66 1.52 0.09 -16.00
C ALA A 66 0.29 0.47 -16.84
N SER A 67 -0.61 1.30 -16.30
CA SER A 67 -1.87 1.72 -16.92
C SER A 67 -1.80 3.14 -17.50
N THR A 68 -2.59 3.39 -18.54
CA THR A 68 -2.86 4.72 -19.11
C THR A 68 -4.22 5.28 -18.70
N ASP A 69 -4.96 4.53 -17.88
CA ASP A 69 -6.28 4.91 -17.38
C ASP A 69 -6.22 5.04 -15.86
N ARG A 70 -7.37 5.31 -15.24
CA ARG A 70 -7.52 5.25 -13.78
C ARG A 70 -7.16 3.84 -13.28
N GLN A 71 -6.64 3.77 -12.06
CA GLN A 71 -6.25 2.51 -11.43
C GLN A 71 -6.51 2.57 -9.94
N THR A 72 -6.99 1.46 -9.40
CA THR A 72 -7.37 1.35 -7.99
C THR A 72 -6.74 0.10 -7.39
N ILE A 73 -6.01 0.28 -6.29
CA ILE A 73 -5.49 -0.82 -5.48
C ILE A 73 -6.05 -0.74 -4.07
N ASP A 74 -6.30 -1.91 -3.49
CA ASP A 74 -6.62 -2.07 -2.09
C ASP A 74 -5.48 -2.82 -1.39
N VAL A 75 -5.06 -2.31 -0.24
CA VAL A 75 -4.10 -2.95 0.66
C VAL A 75 -4.82 -3.34 1.93
N TYR A 76 -4.62 -4.58 2.36
CA TYR A 76 -5.21 -5.13 3.58
C TYR A 76 -4.10 -5.53 4.53
N VAL A 77 -4.22 -5.09 5.77
CA VAL A 77 -3.40 -5.56 6.90
C VAL A 77 -4.32 -6.36 7.81
N GLU A 78 -3.98 -7.64 8.01
CA GLU A 78 -4.75 -8.61 8.80
C GLU A 78 -3.90 -9.08 9.99
N ASP A 79 -4.43 -9.03 11.21
CA ASP A 79 -3.78 -9.62 12.38
C ASP A 79 -4.15 -11.10 12.56
N ASN A 80 -3.50 -11.79 13.50
CA ASN A 80 -3.80 -13.17 13.84
C ASN A 80 -5.12 -13.37 14.60
N PHE A 81 -5.82 -12.30 14.97
CA PHE A 81 -7.16 -12.30 15.55
C PHE A 81 -8.26 -12.06 14.50
N LYS A 82 -7.91 -12.10 13.20
CA LYS A 82 -8.81 -11.89 12.05
C LYS A 82 -9.34 -10.47 11.88
N GLN A 83 -8.72 -9.50 12.54
CA GLN A 83 -9.06 -8.10 12.34
C GLN A 83 -8.36 -7.57 11.11
N ILE A 84 -9.07 -6.75 10.34
CA ILE A 84 -8.61 -6.29 9.03
C ILE A 84 -8.71 -4.77 8.95
N ALA A 85 -7.58 -4.13 8.69
CA ALA A 85 -7.52 -2.73 8.29
C ALA A 85 -7.32 -2.65 6.76
N LYS A 86 -8.18 -1.89 6.09
CA LYS A 86 -8.18 -1.72 4.63
C LYS A 86 -7.76 -0.29 4.25
N LEU A 87 -6.84 -0.17 3.29
CA LEU A 87 -6.51 1.08 2.62
C LEU A 87 -6.83 0.99 1.13
N SER A 88 -7.63 1.92 0.63
CA SER A 88 -7.91 2.05 -0.79
C SER A 88 -7.13 3.23 -1.37
N PHE A 89 -6.45 2.99 -2.50
CA PHE A 89 -5.71 4.01 -3.24
C PHE A 89 -6.27 4.09 -4.65
N ASN A 90 -6.76 5.28 -5.00
CA ASN A 90 -7.23 5.59 -6.34
C ASN A 90 -6.23 6.56 -6.98
N PHE A 91 -5.70 6.16 -8.13
CA PHE A 91 -4.77 6.98 -8.90
C PHE A 91 -5.41 7.35 -10.24
N ASN A 92 -5.60 8.65 -10.47
CA ASN A 92 -5.95 9.16 -11.79
C ASN A 92 -4.68 9.41 -12.62
N ASN A 93 -4.83 9.32 -13.94
CA ASN A 93 -3.78 9.51 -14.94
C ASN A 93 -3.75 10.95 -15.50
N GLU A 94 -4.18 11.95 -14.74
CA GLU A 94 -4.05 13.34 -15.20
C GLU A 94 -2.55 13.66 -15.37
N LYS A 95 -2.19 14.14 -16.56
CA LYS A 95 -0.84 14.63 -16.85
C LYS A 95 -0.56 15.76 -15.86
N ALA A 96 0.32 15.50 -14.90
CA ALA A 96 0.89 16.59 -14.11
C ALA A 96 1.69 17.45 -15.10
N GLU A 97 1.22 18.67 -15.34
CA GLU A 97 2.01 19.67 -16.06
C GLU A 97 3.35 19.85 -15.33
N ASP A 98 4.39 19.94 -16.16
CA ASP A 98 5.79 19.77 -15.85
C ASP A 98 6.26 20.62 -14.65
N LYS A 99 6.42 19.99 -13.48
CA LYS A 99 7.26 20.48 -12.38
C LYS A 99 8.02 19.33 -11.74
N GLY A 100 9.20 19.03 -12.30
CA GLY A 100 10.35 18.41 -11.65
C GLY A 100 10.09 17.19 -10.75
N LYS A 101 10.37 15.98 -11.27
CA LYS A 101 10.58 14.72 -10.52
C LYS A 101 9.95 14.66 -9.12
N SER A 102 8.63 14.62 -9.03
CA SER A 102 7.96 14.26 -7.77
C SER A 102 7.16 12.99 -7.98
N GLY A 103 7.67 11.85 -7.51
CA GLY A 103 6.83 10.68 -7.28
C GLY A 103 5.70 11.06 -6.33
N ALA A 104 4.49 10.55 -6.55
CA ALA A 104 3.38 10.81 -5.64
C ALA A 104 3.70 10.17 -4.28
N VAL A 105 3.82 10.97 -3.21
CA VAL A 105 3.96 10.47 -1.85
C VAL A 105 2.60 10.50 -1.17
N VAL A 106 2.11 9.33 -0.76
CA VAL A 106 0.85 9.19 -0.01
C VAL A 106 1.18 8.72 1.40
N THR A 107 0.64 9.37 2.43
CA THR A 107 0.82 8.94 3.83
C THR A 107 -0.50 8.41 4.38
N LYS A 108 -0.48 7.25 5.03
CA LYS A 108 -1.65 6.63 5.67
C LYS A 108 -1.30 6.09 7.06
N ALA A 109 -2.14 6.43 8.04
CA ALA A 109 -2.16 5.75 9.32
C ALA A 109 -3.20 4.62 9.28
N LEU A 110 -2.84 3.49 9.86
CA LEU A 110 -3.69 2.32 10.08
C LEU A 110 -3.79 2.14 11.59
N ASN A 111 -4.98 2.09 12.15
CA ASN A 111 -5.14 1.62 13.52
C ASN A 111 -5.30 0.10 13.47
N ASP A 112 -4.63 -0.63 14.36
CA ASP A 112 -5.09 -1.98 14.64
C ASP A 112 -6.43 -1.92 15.38
N ALA A 113 -7.26 -2.94 15.20
CA ALA A 113 -8.61 -2.92 15.75
C ALA A 113 -8.68 -3.49 17.18
N ASN A 114 -7.52 -3.69 17.83
CA ASN A 114 -7.39 -4.13 19.22
C ASN A 114 -7.65 -3.01 20.24
N SER A 115 -8.42 -1.99 19.85
CA SER A 115 -8.92 -0.89 20.71
C SER A 115 -9.91 -1.37 21.77
#